data_AF-A0A3S4YZI1-F1
#
_entry.id   AF-A0A3S4YZI1-F1
#
_cell.length_a   1.000
_cell.length_b   1.000
_cell.length_c   1.000
_cell.angle_alpha   90.00
_cell.angle_beta   90.00
_cell.angle_gamma   90.00
#
_symmetry.space_group_name_H-M   'P 1'
#
loop_
_entity.id
_entity.type
_entity.pdbx_description
1 polymer ?
#
loop_
_entity_poly.entity_id
_entity_poly.type
_entity_poly.pdbx_seq_one_letter_code
_entity_poly.pdbx_strand_id
1 'polypeptide(L)'
;MTSLTYPQKTVGAHTVHSVPNLDYWRNLVLDYLDDSDDINLYFAAQKLNVLAPEDPVGLYGLACAQRYRGELNTAYFNVIQARRRLAYNSGFPVTYEEALELEAAIAVDLGHIATAIDRYGELIELNPLEPNYVSARAKLFDTAENMTVSAHKRRQGQDDSSLADAQTSLFLRAAEAHAIELEGKPVFVSYEAALEASKALRRIQDIQRAPQNLRMRYTELQSAVTYALRRNFVRYQWWQFCLYVLCGMTLPGSVMNNIAKDIAEKGSAGVFSGIFTSIMMISLFILVGLYFFYPVGHKYNARRVRKRDAKLRAEMLEEPEGISS
;
A
#
# COMPACT_ATOMS: atom_id res chain seq x y z
N MET A 1 -6.50 -42.46 29.55
CA MET A 1 -6.07 -41.26 30.30
C MET A 1 -4.57 -41.33 30.47
N THR A 2 -3.81 -40.69 29.59
CA THR A 2 -2.35 -40.60 29.65
C THR A 2 -1.97 -39.15 29.89
N SER A 3 -1.44 -38.89 31.08
CA SER A 3 -0.90 -37.61 31.51
C SER A 3 0.40 -37.34 30.75
N LEU A 4 0.43 -36.29 29.93
CA LEU A 4 1.65 -35.76 29.34
C LEU A 4 2.26 -34.76 30.32
N THR A 5 3.36 -35.17 30.94
CA THR A 5 4.19 -34.32 31.81
C THR A 5 5.23 -33.64 30.93
N TYR A 6 5.19 -32.30 30.83
CA TYR A 6 6.21 -31.51 30.14
C TYR A 6 7.27 -31.00 31.13
N PRO A 7 8.54 -30.86 30.71
CA PRO A 7 9.61 -30.44 31.59
C PRO A 7 9.47 -28.95 31.95
N GLN A 8 9.31 -28.66 33.26
CA GLN A 8 9.47 -27.32 33.80
C GLN A 8 10.94 -26.91 33.68
N LYS A 9 11.21 -25.91 32.83
CA LYS A 9 12.48 -25.20 32.84
C LYS A 9 12.49 -24.31 34.10
N THR A 10 13.29 -24.70 35.08
CA THR A 10 13.45 -23.98 36.35
C THR A 10 14.09 -22.62 36.11
N VAL A 11 13.30 -21.55 36.18
CA VAL A 11 13.80 -20.18 36.27
C VAL A 11 14.22 -19.93 37.73
N GLY A 12 15.47 -19.53 37.90
CA GLY A 12 16.11 -19.35 39.20
C GLY A 12 15.37 -18.37 40.10
N ALA A 13 15.36 -18.69 41.40
CA ALA A 13 14.73 -17.92 42.45
C ALA A 13 15.33 -16.51 42.54
N HIS A 14 14.54 -15.49 42.18
CA HIS A 14 14.77 -14.12 42.58
C HIS A 14 13.50 -13.56 43.25
N THR A 15 13.61 -13.45 44.58
CA THR A 15 12.98 -12.46 45.48
C THR A 15 11.70 -11.78 45.00
N VAL A 16 10.59 -12.20 45.62
CA VAL A 16 9.25 -11.60 45.53
C VAL A 16 9.25 -10.21 46.16
N HIS A 17 9.10 -9.16 45.35
CA HIS A 17 8.60 -7.85 45.75
C HIS A 17 7.61 -7.29 44.70
N SER A 18 6.31 -7.49 44.97
CA SER A 18 5.21 -6.52 44.87
C SER A 18 4.96 -5.68 43.60
N VAL A 19 4.80 -6.29 42.42
CA VAL A 19 3.75 -5.97 41.40
C VAL A 19 3.51 -7.28 40.64
N PRO A 20 2.27 -7.77 40.39
CA PRO A 20 2.10 -8.86 39.43
C PRO A 20 2.70 -8.40 38.09
N ASN A 21 3.81 -9.05 37.68
CA ASN A 21 4.79 -8.47 36.75
C ASN A 21 4.19 -8.23 35.36
N LEU A 22 3.59 -7.05 35.20
CA LEU A 22 2.86 -6.64 34.01
C LEU A 22 3.79 -6.56 32.80
N ASP A 23 5.02 -6.07 33.01
CA ASP A 23 6.05 -6.01 31.98
C ASP A 23 6.52 -7.41 31.55
N TYR A 24 6.62 -8.37 32.48
CA TYR A 24 6.91 -9.76 32.14
C TYR A 24 5.85 -10.37 31.24
N TRP A 25 4.56 -10.20 31.56
CA TRP A 25 3.48 -10.72 30.73
C TRP A 25 3.39 -10.00 29.39
N ARG A 26 3.64 -8.69 29.35
CA ARG A 26 3.71 -7.92 28.10
C ARG A 26 4.84 -8.42 27.20
N ASN A 27 6.03 -8.63 27.75
CA ASN A 27 7.15 -9.17 26.98
C ASN A 27 6.86 -10.58 26.46
N LEU A 28 6.28 -11.47 27.27
CA LEU A 28 5.86 -12.79 26.77
C LEU A 28 4.84 -12.72 25.65
N VAL A 29 3.88 -11.79 25.70
CA VAL A 29 2.93 -11.61 24.60
C VAL A 29 3.64 -11.20 23.31
N LEU A 30 4.62 -10.29 23.41
CA LEU A 30 5.42 -9.86 22.25
C LEU A 30 6.29 -11.01 21.72
N ASP A 31 6.99 -11.73 22.60
CA ASP A 31 7.80 -12.89 22.22
C ASP A 31 6.96 -13.94 21.47
N TYR A 32 5.75 -14.25 21.96
CA TYR A 32 4.87 -15.22 21.30
C TYR A 32 4.22 -14.69 20.02
N LEU A 33 4.03 -13.38 19.88
CA LEU A 33 3.61 -12.77 18.61
C LEU A 33 4.72 -12.93 17.56
N ASP A 34 5.97 -12.67 17.93
CA ASP A 34 7.14 -12.81 17.05
C ASP A 34 7.38 -14.28 16.66
N ASP A 35 7.24 -15.21 17.61
CA ASP A 35 7.39 -16.65 17.38
C ASP A 35 6.18 -17.30 16.70
N SER A 36 5.06 -16.57 16.52
CA SER A 36 3.78 -17.09 16.02
C SER A 36 3.26 -18.29 16.83
N ASP A 37 3.47 -18.30 18.14
CA ASP A 37 2.99 -19.36 19.05
C ASP A 37 1.58 -19.01 19.57
N ASP A 38 0.57 -19.22 18.72
CA ASP A 38 -0.82 -18.86 18.99
C ASP A 38 -1.39 -19.50 20.27
N ILE A 39 -0.88 -20.67 20.66
CA ILE A 39 -1.33 -21.40 21.84
C ILE A 39 -0.85 -20.69 23.10
N ASN A 40 0.46 -20.43 23.21
CA ASN A 40 1.02 -19.77 24.38
C ASN A 40 0.67 -18.28 24.43
N LEU A 41 0.51 -17.65 23.25
CA LEU A 41 0.00 -16.29 23.11
C LEU A 41 -1.35 -16.12 23.79
N TYR A 42 -2.30 -17.03 23.58
CA TYR A 42 -3.62 -16.96 24.21
C TYR A 42 -3.52 -16.86 25.74
N PHE A 43 -2.71 -17.72 26.35
CA PHE A 43 -2.55 -17.76 27.80
C PHE A 43 -1.84 -16.51 28.34
N ALA A 44 -0.77 -16.07 27.67
CA ALA A 44 -0.03 -14.88 28.08
C ALA A 44 -0.90 -13.62 27.97
N ALA A 45 -1.62 -13.47 26.85
CA ALA A 45 -2.50 -12.34 26.59
C ALA A 45 -3.71 -12.33 27.54
N GLN A 46 -4.29 -13.50 27.85
CA GLN A 46 -5.36 -13.61 28.84
C GLN A 46 -4.88 -13.21 30.25
N LYS A 47 -3.66 -13.62 30.65
CA LYS A 47 -3.08 -13.23 31.94
C LYS A 47 -2.80 -11.73 32.00
N LEU A 48 -2.23 -11.17 30.93
CA LEU A 48 -2.01 -9.73 30.83
C LEU A 48 -3.33 -8.97 30.92
N ASN A 49 -4.36 -9.42 30.21
CA ASN A 49 -5.69 -8.78 30.22
C ASN A 49 -6.40 -8.88 31.59
N VAL A 50 -6.13 -9.92 32.40
CA VAL A 50 -6.63 -9.97 33.79
C VAL A 50 -5.93 -8.94 34.68
N LEU A 51 -4.65 -8.69 34.45
CA LEU A 51 -3.85 -7.73 35.22
C LEU A 51 -4.07 -6.28 34.76
N ALA A 52 -4.26 -6.07 33.46
CA ALA A 52 -4.51 -4.79 32.81
C ALA A 52 -5.49 -4.97 31.64
N PRO A 53 -6.81 -4.91 31.90
CA PRO A 53 -7.86 -5.18 30.91
C PRO A 53 -7.89 -4.24 29.69
N GLU A 54 -7.17 -3.14 29.77
CA GLU A 54 -7.14 -2.10 28.76
C GLU A 54 -5.77 -1.97 28.10
N ASP A 55 -4.83 -2.87 28.43
CA ASP A 55 -3.51 -2.89 27.82
C ASP A 55 -3.64 -3.27 26.33
N PRO A 56 -3.21 -2.41 25.40
CA PRO A 56 -3.39 -2.65 23.97
C PRO A 56 -2.59 -3.86 23.47
N VAL A 57 -1.46 -4.20 24.10
CA VAL A 57 -0.66 -5.38 23.73
C VAL A 57 -1.42 -6.65 24.13
N GLY A 58 -2.02 -6.66 25.32
CA GLY A 58 -2.87 -7.77 25.77
C GLY A 58 -4.11 -7.97 24.89
N LEU A 59 -4.80 -6.89 24.55
CA LEU A 59 -5.98 -6.92 23.68
C LEU A 59 -5.63 -7.36 22.25
N TYR A 60 -4.52 -6.87 21.70
CA TYR A 60 -4.03 -7.27 20.38
C TYR A 60 -3.63 -8.75 20.35
N GLY A 61 -2.84 -9.22 21.33
CA GLY A 61 -2.44 -10.62 21.45
C GLY A 61 -3.63 -11.56 21.60
N LEU A 62 -4.65 -11.16 22.38
CA LEU A 62 -5.91 -11.92 22.48
C LEU A 62 -6.61 -12.00 21.12
N ALA A 63 -6.70 -10.89 20.37
CA ALA A 63 -7.33 -10.89 19.07
C ALA A 63 -6.61 -11.80 18.06
N CYS A 64 -5.28 -11.80 18.03
CA CYS A 64 -4.49 -12.70 17.19
C CYS A 64 -4.79 -14.17 17.51
N ALA A 65 -4.64 -14.57 18.78
CA ALA A 65 -4.86 -15.95 19.19
C ALA A 65 -6.31 -16.41 18.99
N GLN A 66 -7.29 -15.51 19.21
CA GLN A 66 -8.71 -15.82 18.98
C GLN A 66 -9.04 -15.96 17.50
N ARG A 67 -8.45 -15.12 16.64
CA ARG A 67 -8.58 -15.25 15.19
C ARG A 67 -8.06 -16.60 14.72
N TYR A 68 -6.88 -17.03 15.18
CA TYR A 68 -6.31 -18.34 14.88
C TYR A 68 -7.25 -19.49 15.30
N ARG A 69 -7.89 -19.36 16.47
CA ARG A 69 -8.84 -20.35 17.00
C ARG A 69 -10.23 -20.31 16.33
N GLY A 70 -10.48 -19.38 15.42
CA GLY A 70 -11.78 -19.19 14.77
C GLY A 70 -12.83 -18.47 15.64
N GLU A 71 -12.44 -17.87 16.76
CA GLU A 71 -13.30 -17.08 17.66
C GLU A 71 -13.48 -15.64 17.11
N LEU A 72 -13.89 -15.52 15.84
CA LEU A 72 -13.77 -14.29 15.05
C LEU A 72 -14.52 -13.08 15.63
N ASN A 73 -15.72 -13.26 16.19
CA ASN A 73 -16.48 -12.16 16.79
C ASN A 73 -15.77 -11.58 18.03
N THR A 74 -15.16 -12.44 18.84
CA THR A 74 -14.43 -12.01 20.04
C THR A 74 -13.10 -11.37 19.66
N ALA A 75 -12.41 -11.94 18.66
CA ALA A 75 -11.21 -11.34 18.09
C ALA A 75 -11.49 -9.93 17.54
N TYR A 76 -12.60 -9.78 16.80
CA TYR A 76 -13.02 -8.52 16.21
C TYR A 76 -13.33 -7.45 17.27
N PHE A 77 -14.00 -7.84 18.36
CA PHE A 77 -14.25 -6.94 19.48
C PHE A 77 -12.93 -6.47 20.12
N ASN A 78 -12.01 -7.40 20.41
CA ASN A 78 -10.76 -7.08 21.10
C ASN A 78 -9.82 -6.21 20.26
N VAL A 79 -9.70 -6.47 18.95
CA VAL A 79 -8.83 -5.66 18.08
C VAL A 79 -9.34 -4.21 17.95
N ILE A 80 -10.66 -4.00 17.91
CA ILE A 80 -11.25 -2.64 17.91
C ILE A 80 -10.86 -1.90 19.19
N GLN A 81 -10.90 -2.56 20.35
CA GLN A 81 -10.49 -1.94 21.61
C GLN A 81 -8.99 -1.62 21.60
N ALA A 82 -8.15 -2.56 21.18
CA ALA A 82 -6.70 -2.36 21.08
C ALA A 82 -6.37 -1.15 20.20
N ARG A 83 -6.92 -1.11 18.97
CA ARG A 83 -6.70 -0.01 18.02
C ARG A 83 -7.16 1.34 18.59
N ARG A 84 -8.33 1.40 19.24
CA ARG A 84 -8.83 2.65 19.85
C ARG A 84 -7.86 3.17 20.92
N ARG A 85 -7.22 2.30 21.69
CA ARG A 85 -6.23 2.73 22.69
C ARG A 85 -4.92 3.20 22.05
N LEU A 86 -4.49 2.54 20.98
CA LEU A 86 -3.30 2.91 20.24
C LEU A 86 -3.46 4.24 19.48
N ALA A 87 -4.68 4.61 19.10
CA ALA A 87 -4.96 5.90 18.44
C ALA A 87 -4.57 7.11 19.30
N TYR A 88 -4.60 6.98 20.63
CA TYR A 88 -4.36 8.08 21.57
C TYR A 88 -3.03 7.96 22.32
N ASN A 89 -2.33 6.82 22.22
CA ASN A 89 -1.12 6.54 23.00
C ASN A 89 0.00 5.97 22.11
N SER A 90 0.92 6.85 21.68
CA SER A 90 2.13 6.48 20.94
C SER A 90 3.28 6.15 21.90
N GLY A 91 3.31 4.91 22.37
CA GLY A 91 4.41 4.40 23.22
C GLY A 91 4.42 2.90 23.41
N PHE A 92 3.49 2.19 22.78
CA PHE A 92 3.40 0.75 22.84
C PHE A 92 4.20 0.12 21.69
N PRO A 93 4.76 -1.08 21.91
CA PRO A 93 5.47 -1.83 20.87
C PRO A 93 4.54 -2.27 19.73
N VAL A 94 3.28 -2.55 20.02
CA VAL A 94 2.24 -2.75 19.00
C VAL A 94 1.76 -1.39 18.51
N THR A 95 1.70 -1.22 17.19
CA THR A 95 1.34 0.02 16.52
C THR A 95 -0.13 0.09 16.13
N TYR A 96 -0.62 1.31 15.91
CA TYR A 96 -1.96 1.54 15.38
C TYR A 96 -2.18 0.87 14.01
N GLU A 97 -1.15 0.90 13.14
CA GLU A 97 -1.18 0.29 11.81
C GLU A 97 -1.38 -1.23 11.91
N GLU A 98 -0.62 -1.93 12.77
CA GLU A 98 -0.75 -3.39 12.97
C GLU A 98 -2.13 -3.79 13.49
N ALA A 99 -2.68 -3.03 14.44
CA ALA A 99 -4.03 -3.28 14.96
C ALA A 99 -5.11 -3.02 13.90
N LEU A 100 -4.92 -2.01 13.05
CA LEU A 100 -5.83 -1.67 11.96
C LEU A 100 -5.80 -2.73 10.85
N GLU A 101 -4.62 -3.26 10.52
CA GLU A 101 -4.45 -4.38 9.59
C GLU A 101 -5.15 -5.65 10.09
N LEU A 102 -4.97 -5.99 11.37
CA LEU A 102 -5.65 -7.13 11.98
C LEU A 102 -7.18 -6.95 12.00
N GLU A 103 -7.69 -5.75 12.30
CA GLU A 103 -9.13 -5.45 12.20
C GLU A 103 -9.65 -5.66 10.78
N ALA A 104 -8.92 -5.18 9.77
CA ALA A 104 -9.28 -5.35 8.37
C ALA A 104 -9.33 -6.84 8.00
N ALA A 105 -8.32 -7.62 8.40
CA ALA A 105 -8.25 -9.05 8.11
C ALA A 105 -9.39 -9.85 8.78
N ILE A 106 -9.69 -9.58 10.05
CA ILE A 106 -10.82 -10.23 10.75
C ILE A 106 -12.16 -9.84 10.12
N ALA A 107 -12.32 -8.59 9.68
CA ALA A 107 -13.52 -8.16 8.96
C ALA A 107 -13.72 -8.92 7.64
N VAL A 108 -12.64 -9.26 6.92
CA VAL A 108 -12.70 -10.16 5.75
C VAL A 108 -13.16 -11.55 6.16
N ASP A 109 -12.56 -12.13 7.21
CA ASP A 109 -12.89 -13.48 7.70
C ASP A 109 -14.37 -13.59 8.16
N LEU A 110 -14.94 -12.50 8.69
CA LEU A 110 -16.36 -12.39 9.05
C LEU A 110 -17.30 -12.11 7.87
N GLY A 111 -16.78 -11.79 6.69
CA GLY A 111 -17.57 -11.37 5.53
C GLY A 111 -18.09 -9.93 5.61
N HIS A 112 -17.57 -9.11 6.52
CA HIS A 112 -17.86 -7.68 6.64
C HIS A 112 -17.09 -6.87 5.58
N ILE A 113 -17.36 -7.15 4.30
CA ILE A 113 -16.58 -6.63 3.16
C ILE A 113 -16.49 -5.10 3.14
N ALA A 114 -17.60 -4.40 3.42
CA ALA A 114 -17.61 -2.93 3.44
C ALA A 114 -16.66 -2.37 4.51
N THR A 115 -16.67 -2.93 5.71
CA THR A 115 -15.79 -2.49 6.79
C THR A 115 -14.33 -2.80 6.48
N ALA A 116 -14.03 -3.96 5.90
CA ALA A 116 -12.67 -4.29 5.48
C ALA A 116 -12.15 -3.29 4.43
N ILE A 117 -12.98 -2.92 3.44
CA ILE A 117 -12.64 -1.89 2.44
C ILE A 117 -12.29 -0.55 3.08
N ASP A 118 -13.08 -0.11 4.06
CA ASP A 118 -12.86 1.15 4.76
C ASP A 118 -11.54 1.12 5.55
N ARG A 119 -11.25 0.01 6.24
CA ARG A 119 -10.01 -0.16 7.02
C ARG A 119 -8.76 -0.21 6.15
N TYR A 120 -8.80 -0.91 5.01
CA TYR A 120 -7.71 -0.85 4.04
C TYR A 120 -7.57 0.53 3.39
N GLY A 121 -8.65 1.31 3.28
CA GLY A 121 -8.56 2.71 2.86
C GLY A 121 -7.73 3.54 3.84
N GLU A 122 -8.02 3.39 5.13
CA GLU A 122 -7.28 4.05 6.22
C GLU A 122 -5.79 3.62 6.28
N LEU A 123 -5.49 2.34 6.05
CA LEU A 123 -4.11 1.84 5.94
C LEU A 123 -3.33 2.49 4.79
N ILE A 124 -3.98 2.72 3.63
CA ILE A 124 -3.34 3.39 2.49
C ILE A 124 -3.05 4.86 2.80
N GLU A 125 -3.91 5.53 3.58
CA GLU A 125 -3.66 6.92 4.00
C GLU A 125 -2.47 7.00 4.98
N LEU A 126 -2.35 6.04 5.90
CA LEU A 126 -1.25 5.97 6.86
C LEU A 126 0.08 5.63 6.19
N ASN A 127 0.09 4.63 5.33
CA ASN A 127 1.28 4.14 4.65
C ASN A 127 1.00 3.90 3.15
N PRO A 128 1.06 4.96 2.33
CA PRO A 128 0.76 4.86 0.91
C PRO A 128 1.77 4.02 0.12
N LEU A 129 2.94 3.75 0.70
CA LEU A 129 4.01 3.04 0.01
C LEU A 129 3.89 1.52 0.14
N GLU A 130 3.03 1.01 1.02
CA GLU A 130 2.83 -0.43 1.19
C GLU A 130 1.86 -0.97 0.12
N PRO A 131 2.37 -1.66 -0.91
CA PRO A 131 1.56 -2.05 -2.07
C PRO A 131 0.51 -3.11 -1.71
N ASN A 132 0.72 -3.87 -0.64
CA ASN A 132 -0.18 -4.94 -0.22
C ASN A 132 -1.56 -4.40 0.16
N TYR A 133 -1.65 -3.24 0.82
CA TYR A 133 -2.93 -2.64 1.22
C TYR A 133 -3.80 -2.24 0.03
N VAL A 134 -3.19 -1.63 -0.99
CA VAL A 134 -3.87 -1.28 -2.25
C VAL A 134 -4.39 -2.55 -2.93
N SER A 135 -3.57 -3.60 -2.99
CA SER A 135 -3.96 -4.87 -3.61
C SER A 135 -5.08 -5.60 -2.84
N ALA A 136 -5.03 -5.59 -1.51
CA ALA A 136 -6.04 -6.21 -0.65
C ALA A 136 -7.38 -5.48 -0.77
N ARG A 137 -7.35 -4.14 -0.74
CA ARG A 137 -8.54 -3.31 -0.95
C ARG A 137 -9.19 -3.57 -2.30
N ALA A 138 -8.41 -3.65 -3.37
CA ALA A 138 -8.93 -3.92 -4.70
C ALA A 138 -9.64 -5.29 -4.81
N LYS A 139 -9.03 -6.35 -4.27
CA LYS A 139 -9.66 -7.69 -4.21
C LYS A 139 -11.01 -7.69 -3.47
N LEU A 140 -11.15 -6.85 -2.44
CA LEU A 140 -12.40 -6.72 -1.70
C LEU A 140 -13.48 -6.01 -2.52
N PHE A 141 -13.12 -5.01 -3.34
CA PHE A 141 -14.05 -4.41 -4.28
C PHE A 141 -14.51 -5.38 -5.36
N ASP A 142 -13.62 -6.22 -5.91
CA ASP A 142 -14.00 -7.30 -6.82
C ASP A 142 -14.98 -8.30 -6.16
N THR A 143 -14.75 -8.60 -4.89
CA THR A 143 -15.64 -9.47 -4.09
C THR A 143 -17.02 -8.84 -3.90
N ALA A 144 -17.06 -7.54 -3.55
CA ALA A 144 -18.29 -6.78 -3.44
C ALA A 144 -19.05 -6.72 -4.78
N GLU A 145 -18.34 -6.55 -5.90
CA GLU A 145 -18.91 -6.60 -7.25
C GLU A 145 -19.63 -7.93 -7.48
N ASN A 146 -18.93 -9.05 -7.27
CA ASN A 146 -19.51 -10.38 -7.48
C ASN A 146 -20.76 -10.62 -6.62
N MET A 147 -20.75 -10.14 -5.36
CA MET A 147 -21.92 -10.19 -4.49
C MET A 147 -23.09 -9.38 -5.07
N THR A 148 -22.86 -8.15 -5.53
CA THR A 148 -23.92 -7.31 -6.11
C THR A 148 -24.47 -7.87 -7.44
N VAL A 149 -23.62 -8.39 -8.32
CA VAL A 149 -24.04 -9.05 -9.57
C VAL A 149 -24.86 -10.30 -9.27
N SER A 150 -24.46 -11.09 -8.27
CA SER A 150 -25.22 -12.26 -7.84
C SER A 150 -26.59 -11.88 -7.25
N ALA A 151 -26.66 -10.77 -6.50
CA ALA A 151 -27.90 -10.23 -5.97
C ALA A 151 -28.80 -9.67 -7.07
N HIS A 152 -28.23 -9.03 -8.10
CA HIS A 152 -28.95 -8.51 -9.26
C HIS A 152 -29.63 -9.62 -10.05
N LYS A 153 -28.95 -10.75 -10.33
CA LYS A 153 -29.55 -11.92 -10.97
C LYS A 153 -30.75 -12.48 -10.19
N ARG A 154 -30.82 -12.27 -8.88
CA ARG A 154 -31.95 -12.70 -8.03
C ARG A 154 -33.09 -11.69 -7.95
N ARG A 155 -32.90 -10.43 -8.36
CA ARG A 155 -33.84 -9.31 -8.16
C ARG A 155 -34.31 -8.69 -9.49
N GLN A 156 -34.58 -9.51 -10.51
CA GLN A 156 -35.03 -9.07 -11.85
C GLN A 156 -36.44 -8.40 -11.90
N GLY A 157 -36.78 -7.52 -10.96
CA GLY A 157 -38.07 -6.84 -10.91
C GLY A 157 -38.11 -5.55 -10.07
N GLN A 158 -36.99 -4.83 -9.92
CA GLN A 158 -36.92 -3.62 -9.09
C GLN A 158 -36.20 -2.48 -9.83
N ASP A 159 -36.69 -1.23 -9.68
CA ASP A 159 -36.35 -0.04 -10.46
C ASP A 159 -34.88 0.07 -10.92
N ASP A 160 -34.69 -0.03 -12.24
CA ASP A 160 -33.40 -0.21 -12.91
C ASP A 160 -32.45 1.00 -12.83
N SER A 161 -32.96 2.22 -12.62
CA SER A 161 -32.15 3.46 -12.68
C SER A 161 -31.26 3.67 -11.46
N SER A 162 -31.82 3.53 -10.24
CA SER A 162 -31.06 3.66 -8.99
C SER A 162 -29.98 2.58 -8.84
N LEU A 163 -30.24 1.40 -9.40
CA LEU A 163 -29.35 0.26 -9.37
C LEU A 163 -28.17 0.43 -10.34
N ALA A 164 -28.42 0.99 -11.53
CA ALA A 164 -27.39 1.29 -12.53
C ALA A 164 -26.39 2.34 -12.02
N ASP A 165 -26.87 3.36 -11.30
CA ASP A 165 -26.01 4.35 -10.64
C ASP A 165 -25.16 3.71 -9.53
N ALA A 166 -25.74 2.81 -8.74
CA ALA A 166 -25.01 2.07 -7.71
C ALA A 166 -23.91 1.18 -8.30
N GLN A 167 -24.20 0.44 -9.38
CA GLN A 167 -23.21 -0.37 -10.10
C GLN A 167 -22.09 0.50 -10.68
N THR A 168 -22.44 1.62 -11.32
CA THR A 168 -21.46 2.57 -11.87
C THR A 168 -20.54 3.11 -10.78
N SER A 169 -21.10 3.46 -9.62
CA SER A 169 -20.31 3.93 -8.47
C SER A 169 -19.37 2.85 -7.94
N LEU A 170 -19.79 1.58 -7.96
CA LEU A 170 -19.01 0.45 -7.50
C LEU A 170 -17.83 0.16 -8.45
N PHE A 171 -18.05 0.19 -9.77
CA PHE A 171 -16.97 0.04 -10.76
C PHE A 171 -15.95 1.16 -10.69
N LEU A 172 -16.40 2.39 -10.44
CA LEU A 172 -15.51 3.54 -10.23
C LEU A 172 -14.65 3.34 -8.98
N ARG A 173 -15.26 2.93 -7.86
CA ARG A 173 -14.52 2.64 -6.63
C ARG A 173 -13.57 1.44 -6.76
N ALA A 174 -13.94 0.41 -7.52
CA ALA A 174 -13.07 -0.71 -7.83
C ALA A 174 -11.84 -0.26 -8.63
N ALA A 175 -12.01 0.62 -9.62
CA ALA A 175 -10.90 1.21 -10.35
C ALA A 175 -10.02 2.12 -9.46
N GLU A 176 -10.63 2.91 -8.58
CA GLU A 176 -9.94 3.73 -7.58
C GLU A 176 -9.15 2.90 -6.57
N ALA A 177 -9.62 1.69 -6.25
CA ALA A 177 -8.96 0.84 -5.27
C ALA A 177 -7.53 0.44 -5.66
N HIS A 178 -7.22 0.47 -6.96
CA HIS A 178 -5.88 0.24 -7.50
C HIS A 178 -5.01 1.50 -7.55
N ALA A 179 -5.58 2.67 -7.20
CA ALA A 179 -4.89 3.95 -7.19
C ALA A 179 -4.66 4.44 -5.75
N ILE A 180 -3.62 5.25 -5.60
CA ILE A 180 -3.40 6.05 -4.39
C ILE A 180 -3.89 7.46 -4.66
N GLU A 181 -4.59 8.07 -3.71
CA GLU A 181 -5.01 9.45 -3.81
C GLU A 181 -3.89 10.38 -3.34
N LEU A 182 -3.28 11.13 -4.26
CA LEU A 182 -2.21 12.08 -3.98
C LEU A 182 -2.65 13.48 -4.42
N GLU A 183 -2.69 14.41 -3.47
CA GLU A 183 -3.18 15.79 -3.69
C GLU A 183 -4.59 15.84 -4.32
N GLY A 184 -5.46 14.88 -3.99
CA GLY A 184 -6.81 14.75 -4.54
C GLY A 184 -6.88 14.19 -5.96
N LYS A 185 -5.78 13.62 -6.49
CA LYS A 185 -5.74 12.97 -7.80
C LYS A 185 -5.34 11.50 -7.69
N PRO A 186 -5.94 10.60 -8.48
CA PRO A 186 -5.56 9.20 -8.50
C PRO A 186 -4.20 8.99 -9.18
N VAL A 187 -3.31 8.25 -8.52
CA VAL A 187 -1.98 7.88 -9.03
C VAL A 187 -1.80 6.37 -8.95
N PHE A 188 -1.39 5.76 -10.06
CA PHE A 188 -1.11 4.32 -10.14
C PHE A 188 0.38 4.04 -9.96
N VAL A 189 0.71 3.21 -8.97
CA VAL A 189 2.10 2.86 -8.62
C VAL A 189 2.69 1.85 -9.61
N SER A 190 1.88 0.92 -10.12
CA SER A 190 2.32 -0.15 -11.03
C SER A 190 1.53 -0.19 -12.33
N TYR A 191 2.14 -0.80 -13.36
CA TYR A 191 1.46 -1.07 -14.64
C TYR A 191 0.27 -2.01 -14.46
N GLU A 192 0.43 -3.05 -13.65
CA GLU A 192 -0.63 -4.03 -13.37
C GLU A 192 -1.82 -3.37 -12.68
N ALA A 193 -1.58 -2.50 -11.69
CA ALA A 193 -2.65 -1.73 -11.04
C ALA A 193 -3.41 -0.84 -12.03
N ALA A 194 -2.69 -0.15 -12.93
CA ALA A 194 -3.32 0.64 -13.99
C ALA A 194 -4.09 -0.23 -15.00
N LEU A 195 -3.61 -1.43 -15.29
CA LEU A 195 -4.27 -2.37 -16.21
C LEU A 195 -5.56 -2.91 -15.61
N GLU A 196 -5.54 -3.36 -14.35
CA GLU A 196 -6.74 -3.84 -13.66
C GLU A 196 -7.78 -2.72 -13.49
N ALA A 197 -7.36 -1.51 -13.08
CA ALA A 197 -8.24 -0.34 -13.07
C ALA A 197 -8.87 -0.06 -14.44
N SER A 198 -8.10 -0.21 -15.54
CA SER A 198 -8.63 -0.05 -16.89
C SER A 198 -9.72 -1.06 -17.24
N LYS A 199 -9.61 -2.31 -16.75
CA LYS A 199 -10.61 -3.35 -16.96
C LYS A 199 -11.89 -3.05 -16.20
N ALA A 200 -11.78 -2.58 -14.94
CA ALA A 200 -12.92 -2.16 -14.14
C ALA A 200 -13.68 -1.00 -14.82
N LEU A 201 -12.96 0.03 -15.28
CA LEU A 201 -13.59 1.16 -16.00
C LEU A 201 -14.29 0.73 -17.28
N ARG A 202 -13.74 -0.24 -18.03
CA ARG A 202 -14.37 -0.75 -19.28
C ARG A 202 -15.68 -1.50 -19.05
N ARG A 203 -15.99 -1.94 -17.83
CA ARG A 203 -17.27 -2.59 -17.52
C ARG A 203 -18.44 -1.60 -17.43
N ILE A 204 -18.17 -0.30 -17.33
CA ILE A 204 -19.18 0.75 -17.31
C ILE A 204 -19.70 0.97 -18.75
N GLN A 205 -20.91 0.49 -19.04
CA GLN A 205 -21.47 0.51 -20.40
C GLN A 205 -21.99 1.88 -20.84
N ASP A 206 -22.60 2.67 -19.96
CA ASP A 206 -23.17 3.97 -20.33
C ASP A 206 -22.99 5.03 -19.23
N ILE A 207 -21.75 5.54 -19.11
CA ILE A 207 -21.41 6.60 -18.15
C ILE A 207 -22.17 7.92 -18.44
N GLN A 208 -22.73 8.12 -19.64
CA GLN A 208 -23.42 9.37 -20.00
C GLN A 208 -24.73 9.56 -19.25
N ARG A 209 -25.39 8.47 -18.88
CA ARG A 209 -26.63 8.50 -18.07
C ARG A 209 -26.37 8.71 -16.58
N ALA A 210 -25.13 8.53 -16.13
CA ALA A 210 -24.77 8.67 -14.73
C ALA A 210 -24.77 10.14 -14.25
N PRO A 211 -24.99 10.37 -12.95
CA PRO A 211 -24.88 11.69 -12.34
C PRO A 211 -23.55 12.37 -12.67
N GLN A 212 -23.55 13.71 -12.74
CA GLN A 212 -22.39 14.50 -13.15
C GLN A 212 -21.13 14.23 -12.30
N ASN A 213 -21.31 13.94 -11.00
CA ASN A 213 -20.21 13.60 -10.10
C ASN A 213 -19.47 12.32 -10.55
N LEU A 214 -20.21 11.25 -10.86
CA LEU A 214 -19.63 9.98 -11.33
C LEU A 214 -18.94 10.14 -12.69
N ARG A 215 -19.53 10.96 -13.59
CA ARG A 215 -18.92 11.30 -14.88
C ARG A 215 -17.58 12.01 -14.73
N MET A 216 -17.51 13.04 -13.87
CA MET A 216 -16.27 13.76 -13.61
C MET A 216 -15.19 12.80 -13.07
N ARG A 217 -15.54 11.99 -12.07
CA ARG A 217 -14.59 11.06 -11.47
C ARG A 217 -14.12 9.99 -12.45
N TYR A 218 -15.00 9.46 -13.29
CA TYR A 218 -14.64 8.56 -14.39
C TYR A 218 -13.58 9.17 -15.31
N THR A 219 -13.77 10.43 -15.72
CA THR A 219 -12.80 11.11 -16.63
C THR A 219 -11.44 11.33 -15.98
N GLU A 220 -11.40 11.68 -14.69
CA GLU A 220 -10.16 11.83 -13.92
C GLU A 220 -9.40 10.50 -13.87
N LEU A 221 -10.07 9.42 -13.45
CA LEU A 221 -9.51 8.07 -13.40
C LEU A 221 -9.03 7.59 -14.77
N GLN A 222 -9.84 7.76 -15.81
CA GLN A 222 -9.49 7.35 -17.17
C GLN A 222 -8.24 8.08 -17.67
N SER A 223 -8.11 9.38 -17.36
CA SER A 223 -6.92 10.15 -17.71
C SER A 223 -5.67 9.65 -16.98
N ALA A 224 -5.78 9.35 -15.68
CA ALA A 224 -4.69 8.84 -14.85
C ALA A 224 -4.24 7.43 -15.27
N VAL A 225 -5.19 6.54 -15.56
CA VAL A 225 -4.93 5.19 -16.10
C VAL A 225 -4.19 5.30 -17.42
N THR A 226 -4.68 6.15 -18.34
CA THR A 226 -4.07 6.33 -19.66
C THR A 226 -2.64 6.86 -19.53
N TYR A 227 -2.42 7.81 -18.62
CA TYR A 227 -1.10 8.35 -18.35
C TYR A 227 -0.15 7.27 -17.79
N ALA A 228 -0.58 6.49 -16.78
CA ALA A 228 0.23 5.44 -16.18
C ALA A 228 0.58 4.31 -17.16
N LEU A 229 -0.39 3.86 -17.96
CA LEU A 229 -0.15 2.84 -18.99
C LEU A 229 0.83 3.33 -20.07
N ARG A 230 0.69 4.59 -20.54
CA ARG A 230 1.64 5.19 -21.49
C ARG A 230 3.02 5.37 -20.90
N ARG A 231 3.13 5.88 -19.67
CA ARG A 231 4.41 6.06 -18.97
C ARG A 231 5.20 4.76 -18.87
N ASN A 232 4.54 3.67 -18.50
CA ASN A 232 5.20 2.37 -18.34
C ASN A 232 5.50 1.68 -19.68
N PHE A 233 4.64 1.82 -20.70
CA PHE A 233 4.95 1.38 -22.07
C PHE A 233 6.18 2.08 -22.63
N VAL A 234 6.24 3.41 -22.47
CA VAL A 234 7.38 4.23 -22.87
C VAL A 234 8.63 3.79 -22.08
N ARG A 235 8.56 3.68 -20.76
CA ARG A 235 9.69 3.20 -19.93
C ARG A 235 10.20 1.83 -20.36
N TYR A 236 9.32 0.88 -20.70
CA TYR A 236 9.71 -0.45 -21.18
C TYR A 236 10.36 -0.39 -22.58
N GLN A 237 9.78 0.35 -23.53
CA GLN A 237 10.36 0.60 -24.85
C GLN A 237 11.74 1.25 -24.76
N TRP A 238 11.91 2.24 -23.86
CA TRP A 238 13.19 2.88 -23.62
C TRP A 238 14.21 1.92 -22.98
N TRP A 239 13.82 1.08 -22.02
CA TRP A 239 14.72 0.07 -21.46
C TRP A 239 15.16 -0.97 -22.49
N GLN A 240 14.23 -1.48 -23.29
CA GLN A 240 14.54 -2.38 -24.40
C GLN A 240 15.49 -1.72 -25.39
N PHE A 241 15.23 -0.47 -25.77
CA PHE A 241 16.10 0.27 -26.67
C PHE A 241 17.48 0.54 -26.07
N CYS A 242 17.57 0.95 -24.80
CA CYS A 242 18.84 1.11 -24.10
C CYS A 242 19.63 -0.21 -24.06
N LEU A 243 18.94 -1.34 -23.87
CA LEU A 243 19.55 -2.66 -23.88
C LEU A 243 20.02 -3.06 -25.29
N TYR A 244 19.25 -2.74 -26.34
CA TYR A 244 19.68 -2.90 -27.74
C TYR A 244 20.89 -2.02 -28.09
N VAL A 245 20.96 -0.79 -27.58
CA VAL A 245 22.13 0.10 -27.78
C VAL A 245 23.33 -0.42 -26.99
N LEU A 246 23.15 -0.87 -25.75
CA LEU A 246 24.23 -1.46 -24.95
C LEU A 246 24.76 -2.76 -25.57
N CYS A 247 23.87 -3.65 -26.01
CA CYS A 247 24.23 -4.88 -26.70
C CYS A 247 24.75 -4.62 -28.12
N GLY A 248 24.28 -3.58 -28.81
CA GLY A 248 24.81 -3.15 -30.12
C GLY A 248 26.18 -2.48 -30.02
N MET A 249 26.55 -1.99 -28.83
CA MET A 249 27.88 -1.47 -28.50
C MET A 249 28.90 -2.57 -28.19
N THR A 250 28.52 -3.87 -28.24
CA THR A 250 29.53 -4.91 -28.54
C THR A 250 29.92 -4.74 -30.01
N LEU A 251 30.75 -3.74 -30.27
CA LEU A 251 31.26 -3.41 -31.60
C LEU A 251 31.73 -4.71 -32.26
N PRO A 252 31.17 -5.08 -33.43
CA PRO A 252 31.79 -6.14 -34.23
C PRO A 252 33.23 -5.70 -34.47
N GLY A 253 34.20 -6.58 -34.25
CA GLY A 253 35.64 -6.25 -34.36
C GLY A 253 36.05 -5.58 -35.68
N SER A 254 35.18 -5.56 -36.69
CA SER A 254 35.32 -4.80 -37.93
C SER A 254 35.32 -3.27 -37.76
N VAL A 255 34.61 -2.70 -36.78
CA VAL A 255 34.54 -1.24 -36.60
C VAL A 255 35.80 -0.70 -35.91
N MET A 256 36.34 -1.40 -34.91
CA MET A 256 37.62 -1.02 -34.30
C MET A 256 38.79 -1.14 -35.28
N ASN A 257 38.80 -2.15 -36.15
CA ASN A 257 39.83 -2.30 -37.18
C ASN A 257 39.79 -1.17 -38.21
N ASN A 258 38.60 -0.70 -38.60
CA ASN A 258 38.46 0.42 -39.53
C ASN A 258 38.85 1.75 -38.90
N ILE A 259 38.58 1.97 -37.59
CA ILE A 259 39.01 3.18 -36.87
C ILE A 259 40.54 3.22 -36.73
N ALA A 260 41.20 2.09 -36.44
CA ALA A 260 42.66 2.02 -36.40
C ALA A 260 43.30 2.30 -37.78
N LYS A 261 42.64 1.85 -38.87
CA LYS A 261 43.10 2.10 -40.25
C LYS A 261 42.89 3.56 -40.68
N ASP A 262 41.78 4.20 -40.30
CA ASP A 262 41.51 5.61 -40.60
C ASP A 262 42.38 6.58 -39.79
N ILE A 263 42.81 6.21 -38.58
CA ILE A 263 43.81 6.95 -37.77
C ILE A 263 45.16 6.99 -38.48
N ALA A 264 45.54 5.90 -39.16
CA ALA A 264 46.81 5.79 -39.88
C ALA A 264 46.81 6.55 -41.22
N GLU A 265 45.67 6.65 -41.92
CA GLU A 265 45.61 7.23 -43.28
C GLU A 265 45.16 8.70 -43.35
N LYS A 266 44.29 9.18 -42.44
CA LYS A 266 43.64 10.49 -42.61
C LYS A 266 43.96 11.55 -41.54
N GLY A 267 44.75 11.20 -40.53
CA GLY A 267 45.03 12.08 -39.40
C GLY A 267 43.77 12.43 -38.58
N SER A 268 43.96 13.21 -37.51
CA SER A 268 42.98 13.42 -36.43
C SER A 268 41.57 13.87 -36.86
N ALA A 269 41.41 14.46 -38.04
CA ALA A 269 40.13 14.97 -38.54
C ALA A 269 39.05 13.89 -38.76
N GLY A 270 39.43 12.67 -39.17
CA GLY A 270 38.46 11.57 -39.37
C GLY A 270 37.89 11.02 -38.06
N VAL A 271 38.73 10.96 -37.02
CA VAL A 271 38.36 10.46 -35.69
C VAL A 271 37.41 11.44 -34.99
N PHE A 272 37.67 12.74 -35.11
CA PHE A 272 36.79 13.77 -34.55
C PHE A 272 35.40 13.76 -35.19
N SER A 273 35.26 13.46 -36.49
CA SER A 273 33.96 13.36 -37.16
C SER A 273 33.11 12.18 -36.64
N GLY A 274 33.72 11.01 -36.44
CA GLY A 274 33.05 9.83 -35.87
C GLY A 274 32.63 10.01 -34.41
N ILE A 275 33.49 10.65 -33.61
CA ILE A 275 33.17 10.99 -32.22
C ILE A 275 32.07 12.06 -32.16
N PHE A 276 32.15 13.08 -33.01
CA PHE A 276 31.16 14.17 -33.04
C PHE A 276 29.78 13.70 -33.49
N THR A 277 29.69 12.82 -34.49
CA THR A 277 28.42 12.20 -34.91
C THR A 277 27.84 11.29 -33.83
N SER A 278 28.68 10.51 -33.15
CA SER A 278 28.26 9.68 -32.02
C SER A 278 27.76 10.53 -30.84
N ILE A 279 28.47 11.61 -30.49
CA ILE A 279 28.05 12.55 -29.43
C ILE A 279 26.77 13.29 -29.83
N MET A 280 26.60 13.68 -31.10
CA MET A 280 25.37 14.31 -31.60
C MET A 280 24.18 13.37 -31.52
N MET A 281 24.34 12.10 -31.89
CA MET A 281 23.28 11.09 -31.79
C MET A 281 22.91 10.84 -30.32
N ILE A 282 23.91 10.73 -29.43
CA ILE A 282 23.67 10.60 -27.99
C ILE A 282 23.01 11.86 -27.41
N SER A 283 23.42 13.05 -27.83
CA SER A 283 22.86 14.33 -27.36
C SER A 283 21.42 14.52 -27.82
N LEU A 284 21.11 14.23 -29.09
CA LEU A 284 19.75 14.25 -29.62
C LEU A 284 18.87 13.22 -28.89
N PHE A 285 19.43 12.06 -28.57
CA PHE A 285 18.76 10.99 -27.83
C PHE A 285 18.48 11.38 -26.37
N ILE A 286 19.43 12.03 -25.70
CA ILE A 286 19.23 12.63 -24.36
C ILE A 286 18.18 13.73 -24.43
N LEU A 287 18.11 14.51 -25.50
CA LEU A 287 17.15 15.61 -25.67
C LEU A 287 15.73 15.09 -25.92
N VAL A 288 15.57 14.04 -26.73
CA VAL A 288 14.29 13.35 -26.93
C VAL A 288 13.86 12.62 -25.66
N GLY A 289 14.80 11.94 -24.99
CA GLY A 289 14.58 11.39 -23.66
C GLY A 289 14.08 12.45 -22.70
N LEU A 290 14.83 13.55 -22.52
CA LEU A 290 14.44 14.68 -21.68
C LEU A 290 13.07 15.23 -22.07
N TYR A 291 12.72 15.39 -23.35
CA TYR A 291 11.40 15.87 -23.76
C TYR A 291 10.25 14.94 -23.32
N PHE A 292 10.44 13.62 -23.37
CA PHE A 292 9.47 12.64 -22.89
C PHE A 292 9.50 12.42 -21.36
N PHE A 293 10.64 12.69 -20.72
CA PHE A 293 10.85 12.57 -19.27
C PHE A 293 10.60 13.89 -18.50
N TYR A 294 10.55 15.05 -19.15
CA TYR A 294 10.28 16.34 -18.50
C TYR A 294 8.77 16.52 -18.28
N PRO A 295 8.32 16.63 -17.03
CA PRO A 295 6.92 16.82 -16.75
C PRO A 295 6.53 18.25 -17.13
N VAL A 296 5.76 18.42 -18.21
CA VAL A 296 4.91 19.61 -18.34
C VAL A 296 3.83 19.48 -17.27
N GLY A 297 4.12 20.09 -16.11
CA GLY A 297 3.17 20.28 -15.02
C GLY A 297 3.30 19.29 -13.87
N HIS A 298 4.31 19.46 -13.02
CA HIS A 298 4.15 19.56 -11.56
C HIS A 298 5.55 19.85 -10.99
N LYS A 299 5.82 21.14 -10.71
CA LYS A 299 7.01 21.53 -9.95
C LYS A 299 6.88 20.92 -8.55
N TYR A 300 7.52 19.78 -8.35
CA TYR A 300 7.76 19.17 -7.04
C TYR A 300 8.57 20.15 -6.19
N ASN A 301 7.88 20.97 -5.40
CA ASN A 301 8.52 21.81 -4.40
C ASN A 301 8.74 20.97 -3.14
N ALA A 302 9.79 20.14 -3.15
CA ALA A 302 10.26 19.42 -1.95
C ALA A 302 10.56 20.37 -0.77
N ARG A 303 10.77 21.67 -1.05
CA ARG A 303 10.87 22.76 -0.06
C ARG A 303 9.53 23.16 0.58
N ARG A 304 8.38 23.00 -0.10
CA ARG A 304 7.06 23.30 0.47
C ARG A 304 6.53 22.16 1.33
N VAL A 305 6.77 20.90 0.96
CA VAL A 305 6.41 19.73 1.78
C VAL A 305 7.23 19.70 3.07
N ARG A 306 8.56 19.88 2.99
CA ARG A 306 9.40 20.04 4.20
C ARG A 306 9.03 21.24 5.06
N LYS A 307 8.53 22.34 4.47
CA LYS A 307 8.01 23.49 5.23
C LYS A 307 6.65 23.23 5.86
N ARG A 308 5.79 22.40 5.26
CA ARG A 308 4.52 21.98 5.86
C ARG A 308 4.74 21.00 7.00
N ASP A 309 5.61 20.00 6.84
CA ASP A 309 5.94 19.06 7.91
C ASP A 309 6.68 19.73 9.07
N ALA A 310 7.57 20.69 8.77
CA ALA A 310 8.22 21.48 9.81
C ALA A 310 7.24 22.44 10.51
N LYS A 311 6.24 22.97 9.80
CA LYS A 311 5.19 23.81 10.37
C LYS A 311 4.20 23.00 11.22
N LEU A 312 3.81 21.81 10.77
CA LEU A 312 2.96 20.89 11.53
C LEU A 312 3.67 20.39 12.80
N ARG A 313 4.98 20.08 12.71
CA ARG A 313 5.79 19.71 13.88
C ARG A 313 6.01 20.87 14.85
N ALA A 314 6.09 22.11 14.36
CA ALA A 314 6.16 23.30 15.21
C ALA A 314 4.83 23.60 15.90
N GLU A 315 3.70 23.48 15.19
CA GLU A 315 2.35 23.65 15.75
C GLU A 315 1.97 22.53 16.74
N MET A 316 2.59 21.33 16.64
CA MET A 316 2.43 20.23 17.60
C MET A 316 3.36 20.32 18.82
N LEU A 317 4.39 21.17 18.79
CA LEU A 317 5.33 21.40 19.90
C LEU A 317 5.03 22.67 20.69
N GLU A 318 4.12 23.53 20.22
CA GLU A 318 3.52 24.58 21.04
C GLU A 318 2.37 23.96 21.84
N GLU A 319 2.68 23.49 23.05
CA GLU A 319 1.66 23.27 24.08
C GLU A 319 0.86 24.57 24.25
N PRO A 320 -0.49 24.51 24.40
CA PRO A 320 -1.22 25.65 24.91
C PRO A 320 -0.85 25.87 26.37
N GLU A 321 0.18 26.67 26.62
CA GLU A 321 0.28 27.39 27.88
C GLU A 321 -0.99 28.22 28.04
N GLY A 322 -1.73 27.93 29.11
CA GLY A 322 -2.72 28.85 29.65
C GLY A 322 -4.16 28.37 29.55
N ILE A 323 -4.52 27.44 30.42
CA ILE A 323 -5.70 27.66 31.28
C ILE A 323 -5.27 27.32 32.71
N SER A 324 -4.67 28.31 33.38
CA SER A 324 -4.56 28.35 34.83
C SER A 324 -5.91 28.78 35.42
N SER A 325 -6.35 28.00 36.42
CA SER A 325 -7.39 28.28 37.44
C SER A 325 -8.78 28.68 36.98
#